data_AF-A0A925RI86-F1
#
_entry.id   AF-A0A925RI86-F1
#
_cell.length_a   1.000
_cell.length_b   1.000
_cell.length_c   1.000
_cell.angle_alpha   90.00
_cell.angle_beta   90.00
_cell.angle_gamma   90.00
#
_symmetry.space_group_name_H-M   'P 1'
#
loop_
_entity.id
_entity.type
_entity.pdbx_description
1 polymer ?
#
loop_
_entity_poly.entity_id
_entity_poly.type
_entity_poly.pdbx_seq_one_letter_code
_entity_poly.pdbx_strand_id
1 'polypeptide(L)'
;HTLRHGTAYGEHGLPLEPPFGPAAAAAEEFLDRTRAEVAVEITSLNPATGEPAISHIRSAFARGMHVVTANKGPIAHAYRALCGEARSAGVEFRFESTCMDGAPVFNMVRNNLPGVRILGFTGVLNSTTKIVVDAMCQGRSMEFPLSMD
;
A
#
# COMPACT_ATOMS: atom_id res chain seq x y z
N HIS A 1 5.13 -18.08 -2.81
CA HIS A 1 3.75 -18.09 -2.32
C HIS A 1 3.79 -18.28 -0.82
N THR A 2 3.15 -17.42 -0.03
CA THR A 2 2.53 -17.86 1.23
C THR A 2 1.13 -18.41 0.89
N LEU A 3 0.45 -19.05 1.83
CA LEU A 3 -0.93 -19.53 1.66
C LEU A 3 -1.93 -18.42 1.28
N ARG A 4 -1.54 -17.12 1.29
CA ARG A 4 -2.44 -16.01 0.91
C ARG A 4 -1.89 -14.96 -0.04
N HIS A 5 -0.61 -14.55 -0.01
CA HIS A 5 -0.12 -13.54 -0.97
C HIS A 5 1.40 -13.67 -1.25
N GLY A 6 1.78 -13.62 -2.53
CA GLY A 6 3.15 -13.31 -2.98
C GLY A 6 3.70 -14.17 -4.14
N THR A 7 4.14 -13.49 -5.22
CA THR A 7 4.73 -14.02 -6.48
C THR A 7 6.08 -13.34 -6.75
N ALA A 8 7.06 -14.02 -7.36
CA ALA A 8 8.34 -13.44 -7.83
C ALA A 8 8.52 -13.70 -9.35
N TYR A 9 9.18 -12.81 -10.11
CA TYR A 9 9.29 -12.88 -11.58
C TYR A 9 10.64 -12.40 -12.15
N GLY A 10 10.92 -12.78 -13.41
CA GLY A 10 12.02 -12.29 -14.27
C GLY A 10 11.52 -11.67 -15.59
N GLU A 11 12.41 -11.34 -16.53
CA GLU A 11 12.20 -10.38 -17.65
C GLU A 11 11.03 -10.60 -18.64
N HIS A 12 10.38 -11.77 -18.70
CA HIS A 12 9.42 -12.11 -19.77
C HIS A 12 7.94 -12.10 -19.34
N GLY A 13 7.65 -11.59 -18.14
CA GLY A 13 6.29 -11.52 -17.61
C GLY A 13 5.73 -12.87 -17.14
N LEU A 14 4.48 -12.88 -16.69
CA LEU A 14 3.79 -14.09 -16.21
C LEU A 14 2.93 -14.69 -17.34
N PRO A 15 2.91 -16.02 -17.51
CA PRO A 15 1.85 -16.68 -18.28
C PRO A 15 0.50 -16.46 -17.60
N LEU A 16 -0.61 -16.64 -18.34
CA LEU A 16 -1.98 -16.48 -17.82
C LEU A 16 -2.24 -17.33 -16.55
N GLU A 17 -1.62 -18.50 -16.47
CA GLU A 17 -1.66 -19.40 -15.31
C GLU A 17 -0.24 -19.77 -14.87
N PRO A 18 0.40 -18.97 -14.01
CA PRO A 18 1.75 -19.26 -13.56
C PRO A 18 1.75 -20.44 -12.57
N PRO A 19 2.69 -21.39 -12.72
CA PRO A 19 2.87 -22.43 -11.72
C PRO A 19 3.42 -21.82 -10.44
N PHE A 20 2.63 -21.90 -9.37
CA PHE A 20 3.01 -21.39 -8.06
C PHE A 20 3.74 -22.45 -7.25
N GLY A 21 4.92 -22.10 -6.72
CA GLY A 21 5.68 -22.95 -5.80
C GLY A 21 4.93 -23.16 -4.47
N PRO A 22 5.43 -24.06 -3.60
CA PRO A 22 4.75 -24.43 -2.37
C PRO A 22 4.50 -23.21 -1.48
N ALA A 23 3.40 -23.21 -0.76
CA ALA A 23 3.09 -22.12 0.16
C ALA A 23 4.08 -22.08 1.33
N ALA A 24 4.56 -20.89 1.65
CA ALA A 24 5.36 -20.57 2.83
C ALA A 24 4.45 -20.44 4.04
N ALA A 25 4.96 -20.84 5.19
CA ALA A 25 4.25 -20.82 6.47
C ALA A 25 4.08 -19.39 7.02
N ALA A 26 4.97 -18.47 6.65
CA ALA A 26 4.96 -17.08 7.08
C ALA A 26 5.47 -16.13 5.99
N ALA A 27 5.21 -14.82 6.15
CA ALA A 27 5.67 -13.80 5.22
C ALA A 27 7.20 -13.71 5.18
N GLU A 28 7.86 -13.87 6.32
CA GLU A 28 9.31 -13.90 6.46
C GLU A 28 9.94 -15.00 5.60
N GLU A 29 9.42 -16.22 5.72
CA GLU A 29 9.88 -17.37 4.94
C GLU A 29 9.64 -17.14 3.44
N PHE A 30 8.51 -16.52 3.09
CA PHE A 30 8.26 -16.15 1.71
C PHE A 30 9.27 -15.14 1.17
N LEU A 31 9.57 -14.08 1.93
CA LEU A 31 10.57 -13.09 1.55
C LEU A 31 11.95 -13.75 1.39
N ASP A 32 12.36 -14.63 2.31
CA ASP A 32 13.62 -15.40 2.25
C ASP A 32 13.72 -16.26 0.98
N ARG A 33 12.62 -16.92 0.60
CA ARG A 33 12.58 -17.81 -0.56
C ARG A 33 12.58 -17.05 -1.88
N THR A 34 11.97 -15.87 -1.93
CA THR A 34 11.85 -15.10 -3.17
C THR A 34 13.15 -14.46 -3.61
N ARG A 35 13.98 -14.00 -2.65
CA ARG A 35 15.16 -13.16 -2.92
C ARG A 35 14.84 -11.98 -3.86
N ALA A 36 13.64 -11.43 -3.77
CA ALA A 36 13.21 -10.36 -4.65
C ALA A 36 13.91 -9.03 -4.27
N GLU A 37 14.04 -8.14 -5.25
CA GLU A 37 14.57 -6.79 -5.04
C GLU A 37 13.48 -5.83 -4.51
N VAL A 38 12.21 -6.11 -4.85
CA VAL A 38 11.05 -5.30 -4.49
C VAL A 38 9.98 -6.18 -3.85
N ALA A 39 9.51 -5.77 -2.68
CA ALA A 39 8.35 -6.33 -2.00
C ALA A 39 7.11 -5.44 -2.21
N VAL A 40 6.01 -6.04 -2.63
CA VAL A 40 4.71 -5.37 -2.77
C VAL A 40 3.82 -5.82 -1.63
N GLU A 41 3.51 -4.89 -0.72
CA GLU A 41 2.72 -5.13 0.49
C GLU A 41 1.26 -4.69 0.26
N ILE A 42 0.37 -5.68 0.22
CA ILE A 42 -1.07 -5.51 -0.07
C ILE A 42 -1.94 -6.35 0.88
N THR A 43 -1.44 -6.59 2.10
CA THR A 43 -2.19 -7.34 3.12
C THR A 43 -3.44 -6.58 3.53
N SER A 44 -4.44 -7.29 4.04
CA SER A 44 -5.65 -6.68 4.60
C SER A 44 -5.31 -5.58 5.63
N LEU A 45 -6.04 -4.47 5.54
CA LEU A 45 -5.90 -3.35 6.46
C LEU A 45 -6.33 -3.75 7.88
N ASN A 46 -5.45 -3.54 8.84
CA ASN A 46 -5.81 -3.43 10.25
C ASN A 46 -5.73 -1.96 10.68
N PRO A 47 -6.87 -1.27 10.83
CA PRO A 47 -6.86 0.15 11.16
C PRO A 47 -6.48 0.41 12.62
N ALA A 48 -6.58 -0.57 13.52
CA ALA A 48 -6.29 -0.39 14.93
C ALA A 48 -4.78 -0.35 15.21
N THR A 49 -4.00 -1.17 14.50
CA THR A 49 -2.57 -1.34 14.79
C THR A 49 -1.65 -1.17 13.59
N GLY A 50 -2.16 -1.27 12.36
CA GLY A 50 -1.34 -1.35 11.15
C GLY A 50 -0.61 -2.70 10.96
N GLU A 51 -0.76 -3.65 11.89
CA GLU A 51 -0.18 -4.99 11.79
C GLU A 51 -1.10 -5.96 11.03
N PRO A 52 -0.54 -6.94 10.29
CA PRO A 52 0.87 -7.33 10.23
C PRO A 52 1.71 -6.58 9.18
N ALA A 53 1.12 -5.61 8.48
CA ALA A 53 1.78 -4.95 7.36
C ALA A 53 3.05 -4.20 7.77
N ILE A 54 3.07 -3.57 8.95
CA ILE A 54 4.29 -2.94 9.50
C ILE A 54 5.40 -3.99 9.67
N SER A 55 5.08 -5.14 10.27
CA SER A 55 6.04 -6.24 10.43
C SER A 55 6.57 -6.75 9.09
N HIS A 56 5.70 -6.93 8.09
CA HIS A 56 6.12 -7.34 6.75
C HIS A 56 7.07 -6.34 6.10
N ILE A 57 6.76 -5.03 6.17
CA ILE A 57 7.59 -3.96 5.60
C ILE A 57 8.98 -3.96 6.25
N ARG A 58 9.05 -4.05 7.58
CA ARG A 58 10.31 -4.15 8.33
C ARG A 58 11.14 -5.36 7.94
N SER A 59 10.46 -6.49 7.81
CA SER A 59 11.08 -7.75 7.39
C SER A 59 11.70 -7.63 5.99
N ALA A 60 11.04 -6.92 5.07
CA ALA A 60 11.57 -6.64 3.75
C ALA A 60 12.76 -5.67 3.79
N PHE A 61 12.69 -4.59 4.56
CA PHE A 61 13.82 -3.67 4.73
C PHE A 61 15.07 -4.36 5.30
N ALA A 62 14.89 -5.26 6.27
CA ALA A 62 15.99 -6.04 6.85
C ALA A 62 16.70 -6.95 5.83
N ARG A 63 16.06 -7.23 4.70
CA ARG A 63 16.60 -8.02 3.57
C ARG A 63 17.14 -7.15 2.43
N GLY A 64 17.20 -5.83 2.62
CA GLY A 64 17.63 -4.91 1.56
C GLY A 64 16.62 -4.76 0.42
N MET A 65 15.35 -5.10 0.66
CA MET A 65 14.31 -5.01 -0.36
C MET A 65 13.68 -3.61 -0.36
N HIS A 66 13.43 -3.07 -1.54
CA HIS A 66 12.54 -1.92 -1.69
C HIS A 66 11.10 -2.34 -1.39
N VAL A 67 10.29 -1.41 -0.88
CA VAL A 67 8.90 -1.73 -0.53
C VAL A 67 7.92 -0.75 -1.18
N VAL A 68 6.90 -1.31 -1.81
CA VAL A 68 5.73 -0.58 -2.28
C VAL A 68 4.51 -1.08 -1.51
N THR A 69 3.69 -0.19 -0.96
CA THR A 69 2.45 -0.57 -0.26
C THR A 69 1.24 0.23 -0.73
N ALA A 70 0.09 -0.44 -0.78
CA ALA A 70 -1.23 0.21 -0.89
C ALA A 70 -1.99 0.20 0.45
N ASN A 71 -1.36 -0.29 1.52
CA ASN A 71 -1.97 -0.40 2.84
C ASN A 71 -1.85 0.91 3.62
N LYS A 72 -2.99 1.49 3.99
CA LYS A 72 -3.05 2.73 4.79
C LYS A 72 -2.61 2.53 6.24
N GLY A 73 -2.67 1.32 6.78
CA GLY A 73 -2.38 1.03 8.18
C GLY A 73 -0.95 1.40 8.58
N PRO A 74 0.08 0.90 7.90
CA PRO A 74 1.47 1.27 8.16
C PRO A 74 1.75 2.77 8.03
N ILE A 75 1.09 3.44 7.10
CA ILE A 75 1.24 4.89 6.91
C ILE A 75 0.60 5.66 8.07
N ALA A 76 -0.59 5.25 8.52
CA ALA A 76 -1.26 5.87 9.65
C ALA A 76 -0.50 5.70 10.97
N HIS A 77 0.11 4.53 11.19
CA HIS A 77 0.68 4.14 12.49
C HIS A 77 2.19 4.29 12.60
N ALA A 78 2.93 4.16 11.50
CA ALA A 78 4.39 4.02 11.55
C ALA A 78 5.14 4.79 10.45
N TYR A 79 4.50 5.72 9.73
CA TYR A 79 5.09 6.42 8.58
C TYR A 79 6.52 6.96 8.84
N ARG A 80 6.70 7.77 9.89
CA ARG A 80 8.01 8.38 10.17
C ARG A 80 9.08 7.34 10.50
N ALA A 81 8.71 6.31 11.25
CA ALA A 81 9.62 5.22 11.62
C ALA A 81 10.03 4.42 10.38
N LEU A 82 9.06 3.97 9.57
CA LEU A 82 9.30 3.22 8.35
C LEU A 82 10.13 4.00 7.33
N CYS A 83 9.89 5.30 7.16
CA CYS A 83 10.74 6.14 6.31
C CYS A 83 12.18 6.27 6.85
N GLY A 84 12.35 6.30 8.18
CA GLY A 84 13.67 6.29 8.80
C GLY A 84 14.39 4.96 8.58
N GLU A 85 13.71 3.85 8.83
CA GLU A 85 14.20 2.49 8.66
C GLU A 85 14.60 2.21 7.20
N ALA A 86 13.77 2.62 6.22
CA ALA A 86 14.08 2.50 4.80
C ALA A 86 15.36 3.27 4.42
N ARG A 87 15.52 4.51 4.91
CA ARG A 87 16.74 5.30 4.69
C ARG A 87 17.97 4.64 5.30
N SER A 88 17.87 4.12 6.51
CA SER A 88 18.97 3.42 7.19
C SER A 88 19.38 2.14 6.46
N ALA A 89 18.41 1.43 5.86
CA ALA A 89 18.67 0.24 5.07
C ALA A 89 19.11 0.54 3.62
N GLY A 90 19.13 1.81 3.19
CA GLY A 90 19.49 2.19 1.82
C GLY A 90 18.47 1.77 0.77
N VAL A 91 17.20 1.61 1.15
CA VAL A 91 16.13 1.14 0.28
C VAL A 91 15.02 2.18 0.08
N GLU A 92 14.30 2.04 -1.03
CA GLU A 92 13.14 2.87 -1.35
C GLU A 92 11.88 2.38 -0.63
N PHE A 93 11.08 3.34 -0.15
CA PHE A 93 9.75 3.08 0.41
C PHE A 93 8.70 3.97 -0.28
N ARG A 94 7.76 3.33 -0.99
CA ARG A 94 6.74 3.98 -1.82
C ARG A 94 5.34 3.54 -1.38
N PHE A 95 4.40 4.48 -1.35
CA PHE A 95 3.07 4.28 -0.76
C PHE A 95 2.01 5.14 -1.46
N GLU A 96 2.22 5.40 -2.75
CA GLU A 96 1.34 6.30 -3.54
C GLU A 96 -0.13 5.88 -3.43
N SER A 97 -0.38 4.59 -3.65
CA SER A 97 -1.73 4.02 -3.68
C SER A 97 -2.43 3.93 -2.33
N THR A 98 -1.80 4.40 -1.25
CA THR A 98 -2.49 4.56 0.03
C THR A 98 -3.40 5.78 0.06
N CYS A 99 -3.23 6.74 -0.86
CA CYS A 99 -4.02 7.96 -0.93
C CYS A 99 -4.51 8.20 -2.37
N MET A 100 -5.83 8.37 -2.55
CA MET A 100 -6.46 8.65 -3.85
C MET A 100 -6.14 7.61 -4.95
N ASP A 101 -5.91 6.35 -4.57
CA ASP A 101 -5.64 5.19 -5.43
C ASP A 101 -4.49 5.37 -6.43
N GLY A 102 -4.74 6.04 -7.56
CA GLY A 102 -3.75 6.29 -8.61
C GLY A 102 -3.37 7.76 -8.77
N ALA A 103 -4.01 8.69 -8.05
CA ALA A 103 -3.68 10.09 -8.19
C ALA A 103 -2.27 10.36 -7.61
N PRO A 104 -1.41 11.12 -8.31
CA PRO A 104 -0.01 11.28 -7.93
C PRO A 104 0.16 12.29 -6.80
N VAL A 105 -0.44 12.07 -5.63
CA VAL A 105 -0.36 12.94 -4.45
C VAL A 105 1.07 13.08 -3.94
N PHE A 106 1.74 11.98 -3.61
CA PHE A 106 3.09 12.04 -3.02
C PHE A 106 4.17 12.24 -4.08
N ASN A 107 3.96 11.70 -5.28
CA ASN A 107 4.84 11.91 -6.42
C ASN A 107 4.83 13.38 -6.88
N MET A 108 3.67 14.06 -6.85
CA MET A 108 3.58 15.48 -7.18
C MET A 108 4.45 16.31 -6.25
N VAL A 109 4.36 16.08 -4.94
CA VAL A 109 5.20 16.79 -3.96
C VAL A 109 6.69 16.48 -4.14
N ARG A 110 7.05 15.19 -4.27
CA ARG A 110 8.46 14.79 -4.35
C ARG A 110 9.16 15.25 -5.62
N ASN A 111 8.52 15.09 -6.77
CA ASN A 111 9.20 15.18 -8.07
C ASN A 111 8.77 16.36 -8.92
N ASN A 112 7.56 16.91 -8.70
CA ASN A 112 7.00 17.95 -9.56
C ASN A 112 6.97 19.34 -8.90
N LEU A 113 7.18 19.41 -7.57
CA LEU A 113 7.13 20.66 -6.80
C LEU A 113 8.39 20.91 -5.94
N PRO A 114 9.64 20.64 -6.41
CA PRO A 114 10.84 20.68 -5.56
C PRO A 114 11.17 22.08 -5.02
N GLY A 115 10.68 23.14 -5.66
CA GLY A 115 10.89 24.54 -5.25
C GLY A 115 9.69 25.18 -4.54
N VAL A 116 8.63 24.41 -4.26
CA VAL A 116 7.38 24.94 -3.73
C VAL A 116 7.20 24.55 -2.27
N ARG A 117 6.85 25.52 -1.43
CA ARG A 117 6.42 25.28 -0.06
C ARG A 117 4.92 25.01 -0.02
N ILE A 118 4.53 23.77 0.26
CA ILE A 118 3.13 23.41 0.46
C ILE A 118 2.65 23.97 1.80
N LEU A 119 1.56 24.74 1.75
CA LEU A 119 0.92 25.30 2.95
C LEU A 119 -0.20 24.41 3.50
N GLY A 120 -0.83 23.61 2.63
CA GLY A 120 -1.90 22.70 2.99
C GLY A 120 -2.58 22.12 1.76
N PHE A 121 -3.53 21.22 1.97
CA PHE A 121 -4.40 20.66 0.94
C PHE A 121 -5.80 20.46 1.50
N THR A 122 -6.78 20.36 0.61
CA THR A 122 -8.16 20.02 0.96
C THR A 122 -8.69 19.11 -0.14
N GLY A 123 -9.43 18.06 0.23
CA GLY A 123 -9.94 17.11 -0.73
C GLY A 123 -10.85 16.07 -0.10
N VAL A 124 -11.64 15.42 -0.96
CA VAL A 124 -12.49 14.28 -0.58
C VAL A 124 -11.69 13.00 -0.83
N LEU A 125 -11.32 12.32 0.25
CA LEU A 125 -10.35 11.21 0.22
C LEU A 125 -11.00 9.83 0.33
N ASN A 126 -12.34 9.78 0.39
CA ASN A 126 -13.11 8.54 0.42
C ASN A 126 -14.31 8.65 -0.52
N SER A 127 -14.30 7.84 -1.58
CA SER A 127 -15.34 7.82 -2.61
C SER A 127 -16.68 7.32 -2.07
N THR A 128 -16.69 6.32 -1.17
CA THR A 128 -17.93 5.80 -0.58
C THR A 128 -18.64 6.87 0.25
N THR A 129 -17.92 7.57 1.14
CA THR A 129 -18.48 8.68 1.92
C THR A 129 -18.96 9.80 1.02
N LYS A 130 -18.22 10.10 -0.06
CA LYS A 130 -18.66 11.08 -1.07
C LYS A 130 -20.03 10.71 -1.64
N ILE A 131 -20.20 9.47 -2.09
CA ILE A 131 -21.46 8.99 -2.67
C ILE A 131 -22.60 9.12 -1.66
N VAL A 132 -22.38 8.73 -0.40
CA VAL A 132 -23.39 8.85 0.66
C VAL A 132 -23.78 10.31 0.89
N VAL A 133 -22.80 11.21 1.04
CA VAL A 133 -23.06 12.64 1.27
C VAL A 133 -23.75 13.28 0.07
N ASP A 134 -23.31 12.98 -1.16
CA ASP A 134 -23.93 13.48 -2.38
C ASP A 134 -25.39 13.01 -2.49
N ALA A 135 -25.67 11.75 -2.12
CA ALA A 135 -27.03 11.20 -2.06
C ALA A 135 -27.90 11.91 -1.02
N MET A 136 -27.36 12.22 0.17
CA MET A 136 -28.07 12.98 1.19
C MET A 136 -28.39 14.41 0.74
N CYS A 137 -27.45 15.08 0.04
CA CYS A 137 -27.69 16.39 -0.55
C CYS A 137 -28.82 16.38 -1.59
N GLN A 138 -29.09 15.24 -2.20
CA GLN A 138 -30.22 15.01 -3.12
C GLN A 138 -31.51 14.58 -2.41
N GLY A 139 -31.54 14.61 -1.08
CA GLY A 139 -32.72 14.29 -0.27
C GLY A 139 -32.89 12.82 0.08
N ARG A 140 -31.89 11.95 -0.19
CA ARG A 140 -31.93 10.55 0.24
C ARG A 140 -31.59 10.42 1.74
N SER A 141 -32.15 9.42 2.41
CA SER A 141 -31.81 9.12 3.80
C SER A 141 -30.45 8.41 3.89
N MET A 142 -29.85 8.45 5.09
CA MET A 142 -28.60 7.72 5.41
C MET A 142 -28.68 6.21 5.19
N GLU A 143 -29.89 5.65 5.27
CA GLU A 143 -30.16 4.22 5.13
C GLU A 143 -30.35 3.79 3.66
N PHE A 144 -30.18 4.72 2.70
CA PHE A 144 -30.31 4.38 1.29
C PHE A 144 -29.30 3.27 0.92
N PRO A 145 -29.74 2.15 0.34
CA PRO A 145 -28.86 1.03 0.01
C PRO A 145 -27.83 1.47 -1.02
N LEU A 146 -26.55 1.16 -0.77
CA LEU A 146 -25.48 1.28 -1.76
C LEU A 146 -25.63 0.14 -2.80
N SER A 147 -26.75 0.10 -3.52
CA SER A 147 -26.88 -0.73 -4.71
C SER A 147 -26.20 0.00 -5.87
N MET A 148 -25.19 -0.64 -6.46
CA MET A 148 -24.65 -0.23 -7.75
C MET A 148 -25.51 -0.90 -8.83
N ASP A 149 -26.20 -0.09 -9.61
CA ASP A 149 -26.82 -0.52 -10.88
C ASP A 149 -25.76 -0.70 -11.97
#